data_AF-A0A8X6PAN9-F1
#
_entry.id   AF-A0A8X6PAN9-F1
#
_cell.length_a   1.000
_cell.length_b   1.000
_cell.length_c   1.000
_cell.angle_alpha   90.00
_cell.angle_beta   90.00
_cell.angle_gamma   90.00
#
_symmetry.space_group_name_H-M   'P 1'
#
loop_
_entity.id
_entity.type
_entity.pdbx_description
1 polymer ?
#
loop_
_entity_poly.entity_id
_entity_poly.type
_entity_poly.pdbx_seq_one_letter_code
_entity_poly.pdbx_strand_id
1 'polypeptide(L)'
;MSGKSLLHFGLPKPIREQSIIINNHQYMSELAYDVSHLIQVVSVGVSKFHHDQKKVYDDVLNSVNSNSGQLFFLDAPCGTGKIFFINLLLAKVRSGKNIAYYKRHYRK
;
A
#
# COMPACT_ATOMS: atom_id res chain seq x y z
N MET A 1 24.14 15.48 8.29
CA MET A 1 24.31 14.12 7.73
C MET A 1 25.73 13.99 7.21
N SER A 2 26.49 13.02 7.71
CA SER A 2 27.89 12.81 7.29
C SER A 2 27.90 12.39 5.82
N GLY A 3 28.42 13.23 4.91
CA GLY A 3 28.45 13.00 3.46
C GLY A 3 29.34 11.83 3.00
N LYS A 4 29.54 10.83 3.84
CA LYS A 4 30.39 9.67 3.59
C LYS A 4 29.63 8.64 2.74
N SER A 5 30.34 8.09 1.75
CA SER A 5 29.83 7.01 0.88
C SER A 5 29.55 5.73 1.68
N LEU A 6 28.55 4.94 1.24
CA LEU A 6 28.22 3.62 1.82
C LEU A 6 29.44 2.68 1.87
N LEU A 7 30.35 2.80 0.90
CA LEU A 7 31.60 2.02 0.88
C LEU A 7 32.49 2.30 2.11
N HIS A 8 32.47 3.52 2.64
CA HIS A 8 33.23 3.87 3.86
C HIS A 8 32.72 3.06 5.06
N PHE A 9 31.47 2.61 5.03
CA PHE A 9 30.88 1.77 6.08
C PHE A 9 30.95 0.27 5.75
N GLY A 10 31.71 -0.12 4.71
CA GLY A 10 31.78 -1.50 4.25
C GLY A 10 30.48 -2.01 3.60
N LEU A 11 29.55 -1.09 3.29
CA LEU A 11 28.29 -1.44 2.65
C LEU A 11 28.45 -1.40 1.13
N PRO A 12 27.94 -2.42 0.40
CA PRO A 12 28.00 -2.42 -1.04
C PRO A 12 27.21 -1.23 -1.59
N LYS A 13 27.69 -0.67 -2.72
CA LYS A 13 26.91 0.34 -3.44
C LYS A 13 25.59 -0.31 -3.91
N PRO A 14 24.45 0.37 -3.77
CA PRO A 14 23.19 -0.15 -4.29
C PRO A 14 23.30 -0.34 -5.80
N ILE A 15 23.24 -1.58 -6.25
CA ILE A 15 23.23 -1.92 -7.68
C ILE A 15 21.80 -1.69 -8.19
N ARG A 16 21.64 -0.81 -9.18
CA ARG A 16 20.36 -0.52 -9.84
C ARG A 16 20.31 -1.10 -11.25
N GLU A 17 20.77 -2.34 -11.42
CA GLU A 17 20.65 -3.04 -12.70
C GLU A 17 19.19 -3.47 -12.92
N GLN A 18 18.62 -3.12 -14.07
CA GLN A 18 17.23 -3.42 -14.40
C GLN A 18 16.94 -4.94 -14.43
N SER A 19 17.91 -5.76 -14.84
CA SER A 19 17.81 -7.23 -14.82
C SER A 19 17.58 -7.81 -13.42
N ILE A 20 18.20 -7.24 -12.39
CA ILE A 20 18.03 -7.64 -10.98
C ILE A 20 16.65 -7.18 -10.46
N ILE A 21 16.17 -6.03 -10.91
CA ILE A 21 14.84 -5.50 -10.54
C ILE A 21 13.72 -6.36 -11.14
N ILE A 22 13.88 -6.84 -12.38
CA ILE A 22 12.89 -7.70 -13.07
C ILE A 22 12.80 -9.08 -12.40
N ASN A 23 13.89 -9.60 -11.83
CA ASN A 23 13.91 -10.85 -11.06
C ASN A 23 13.52 -10.67 -9.58
N ASN A 24 13.01 -9.49 -9.19
CA ASN A 24 12.54 -9.29 -7.83
C ASN A 24 11.22 -10.04 -7.60
N HIS A 25 11.33 -11.24 -7.02
CA HIS A 25 10.19 -12.09 -6.69
C HIS A 25 9.13 -11.35 -5.86
N GLN A 26 9.52 -10.46 -4.95
CA GLN A 26 8.56 -9.68 -4.16
C GLN A 26 7.76 -8.73 -5.05
N TYR A 27 8.41 -8.06 -6.02
CA TYR A 27 7.73 -7.20 -6.98
C TYR A 27 6.74 -7.98 -7.85
N MET A 28 7.14 -9.15 -8.38
CA MET A 28 6.25 -10.03 -9.13
C MET A 28 5.06 -10.50 -8.29
N SER A 29 5.29 -10.83 -7.01
CA SER A 29 4.22 -11.27 -6.10
C SER A 29 3.19 -10.17 -5.82
N GLU A 30 3.63 -8.90 -5.73
CA GLU A 30 2.73 -7.75 -5.52
C GLU A 30 1.89 -7.41 -6.77
N LEU A 31 2.25 -7.94 -7.94
CA LEU A 31 1.50 -7.75 -9.19
C LEU A 31 0.64 -8.96 -9.57
N ALA A 32 0.87 -10.12 -8.96
CA ALA A 32 0.23 -11.40 -9.30
C ALA A 32 -1.15 -11.60 -8.64
N TYR A 33 -1.82 -10.53 -8.21
CA TYR A 33 -3.15 -10.61 -7.62
C TYR A 33 -4.24 -10.91 -8.66
N ASP A 34 -5.27 -11.68 -8.25
CA ASP A 34 -6.49 -11.86 -9.04
C ASP A 34 -7.31 -10.56 -9.03
N VAL A 35 -7.18 -9.79 -10.11
CA VAL A 35 -7.85 -8.50 -10.28
C VAL A 35 -9.38 -8.64 -10.25
N SER A 36 -9.93 -9.69 -10.84
CA SER A 36 -11.38 -9.92 -10.90
C SER A 36 -11.94 -10.15 -9.50
N HIS A 37 -11.28 -11.00 -8.72
CA HIS A 37 -11.63 -11.23 -7.32
C HIS A 37 -11.49 -9.95 -6.49
N LEU A 38 -10.41 -9.18 -6.67
CA LEU A 38 -10.21 -7.92 -5.94
C LEU A 38 -11.30 -6.88 -6.25
N ILE A 39 -11.73 -6.75 -7.51
CA ILE A 39 -12.83 -5.85 -7.91
C ILE A 39 -14.12 -6.24 -7.17
N GLN A 40 -14.43 -7.54 -7.08
CA GLN A 40 -15.60 -8.02 -6.34
C GLN A 40 -15.49 -7.71 -4.84
N VAL A 41 -14.34 -8.00 -4.22
CA VAL A 41 -14.08 -7.69 -2.80
C VAL A 41 -14.26 -6.19 -2.53
N VAL A 42 -13.73 -5.33 -3.40
CA VAL A 42 -13.87 -3.88 -3.31
C VAL A 42 -15.33 -3.47 -3.42
N SER A 43 -16.06 -3.95 -4.42
CA SER A 43 -17.47 -3.61 -4.62
C SER A 43 -18.32 -3.95 -3.39
N VAL A 44 -18.19 -5.18 -2.88
CA VAL A 44 -18.92 -5.66 -1.70
C VAL A 44 -18.47 -4.96 -0.41
N GLY A 45 -17.19 -4.62 -0.31
CA GLY A 45 -16.68 -3.95 0.89
C GLY A 45 -17.08 -2.49 0.97
N VAL A 46 -17.03 -1.77 -0.15
CA VAL A 46 -17.37 -0.34 -0.21
C VAL A 46 -18.88 -0.16 0.06
N SER A 47 -19.73 -1.09 -0.35
CA SER A 47 -21.16 -1.04 -0.05
C SER A 47 -21.49 -1.18 1.44
N LYS A 48 -20.54 -1.61 2.28
CA LYS A 48 -20.71 -1.72 3.74
C LYS A 48 -20.25 -0.47 4.50
N PHE A 49 -19.64 0.49 3.81
CA PHE A 49 -19.19 1.72 4.45
C PHE A 49 -20.38 2.62 4.79
N HIS A 50 -20.35 3.18 6.00
CA HIS A 50 -21.16 4.35 6.30
C HIS A 50 -20.56 5.60 5.67
N HIS A 51 -21.29 6.71 5.74
CA HIS A 51 -20.95 7.97 5.07
C HIS A 51 -19.50 8.44 5.36
N ASP A 52 -19.08 8.48 6.62
CA ASP A 52 -17.74 9.00 6.96
C ASP A 52 -16.61 8.08 6.50
N GLN A 53 -16.77 6.76 6.64
CA GLN A 53 -15.82 5.80 6.09
C GLN A 53 -15.70 5.94 4.57
N LYS A 54 -16.83 6.12 3.87
CA LYS A 54 -16.85 6.29 2.43
C LYS A 54 -16.12 7.58 2.01
N LYS A 55 -16.34 8.67 2.75
CA LYS A 55 -15.65 9.95 2.52
C LYS A 55 -14.13 9.80 2.66
N VAL A 56 -13.65 9.22 3.77
CA VAL A 56 -12.21 9.00 3.99
C VAL A 56 -11.62 8.10 2.90
N TYR A 57 -12.34 7.06 2.49
CA TYR A 57 -11.91 6.17 1.40
C TYR A 57 -11.75 6.92 0.08
N ASP A 58 -12.72 7.76 -0.29
CA ASP A 58 -12.69 8.53 -1.53
C ASP A 58 -11.56 9.59 -1.51
N ASP A 59 -11.34 10.27 -0.38
CA ASP A 59 -10.25 11.25 -0.21
C ASP A 59 -8.86 10.59 -0.40
N VAL A 60 -8.64 9.44 0.23
CA VAL A 60 -7.38 8.70 0.08
C VAL A 60 -7.19 8.22 -1.36
N LEU A 61 -8.24 7.71 -2.01
CA LEU A 61 -8.15 7.29 -3.42
C LEU A 61 -7.87 8.46 -4.35
N ASN A 62 -8.47 9.62 -4.10
CA ASN A 62 -8.19 10.82 -4.88
C ASN A 62 -6.72 11.22 -4.76
N SER A 63 -6.14 11.14 -3.55
CA SER A 63 -4.70 11.38 -3.36
C SER A 63 -3.83 10.39 -4.15
N VAL A 64 -4.17 9.10 -4.13
CA VAL A 64 -3.46 8.07 -4.90
C VAL A 64 -3.55 8.35 -6.40
N ASN A 65 -4.76 8.60 -6.92
CA ASN A 65 -4.99 8.82 -8.36
C ASN A 65 -4.37 10.13 -8.87
N SER A 66 -4.30 11.16 -8.03
CA SER A 66 -3.65 12.44 -8.35
C SER A 66 -2.14 12.41 -8.09
N ASN A 67 -1.60 11.31 -7.57
CA ASN A 67 -0.20 11.16 -7.16
C ASN A 67 0.29 12.32 -6.26
N SER A 68 -0.58 12.80 -5.37
CA SER A 68 -0.33 14.01 -4.57
C SER A 68 0.63 13.79 -3.40
N GLY A 69 0.97 12.54 -3.08
CA GLY A 69 1.96 12.20 -2.07
C GLY A 69 1.55 12.55 -0.64
N GLN A 70 0.25 12.54 -0.33
CA GLN A 70 -0.26 12.93 0.99
C GLN A 70 -0.04 11.84 2.05
N LEU A 71 0.03 12.28 3.30
CA LEU A 71 0.11 11.43 4.48
C LEU A 71 -1.21 11.47 5.25
N PHE A 72 -1.76 10.31 5.55
CA PHE A 72 -3.02 10.15 6.29
C PHE A 72 -2.81 9.40 7.60
N PHE A 73 -3.52 9.82 8.66
CA PHE A 73 -3.59 9.11 9.92
C PHE A 73 -5.00 8.58 10.11
N LEU A 74 -5.14 7.26 10.23
CA LEU A 74 -6.43 6.64 10.54
C LEU A 74 -6.57 6.47 12.05
N ASP A 75 -7.23 7.44 12.69
CA ASP A 75 -7.68 7.28 14.06
C ASP A 75 -9.10 6.72 14.12
N ALA A 76 -9.29 5.71 14.95
CA ALA A 76 -10.55 5.02 15.10
C ALA A 76 -10.47 4.12 16.35
N PRO A 77 -11.57 4.00 17.11
CA PRO A 77 -11.64 3.11 18.27
C PRO A 77 -11.35 1.65 17.92
N CYS A 78 -10.99 0.84 18.91
CA CYS A 78 -10.92 -0.61 18.72
C CYS A 78 -12.29 -1.13 18.27
N GLY A 79 -12.33 -2.03 17.28
CA GLY A 79 -13.57 -2.63 16.78
C GLY A 79 -14.29 -1.89 15.65
N THR A 80 -13.89 -0.67 15.26
CA THR A 80 -14.52 0.07 14.13
C THR A 80 -14.03 -0.35 12.75
N GLY A 81 -13.44 -1.55 12.65
CA GLY A 81 -13.08 -2.11 11.35
C GLY A 81 -11.88 -1.44 10.66
N LYS A 82 -10.94 -0.81 11.40
CA LYS A 82 -9.69 -0.28 10.80
C LYS A 82 -8.98 -1.28 9.89
N ILE A 83 -8.89 -2.53 10.32
CA ILE A 83 -8.25 -3.60 9.53
C ILE A 83 -9.05 -3.86 8.24
N PHE A 84 -10.38 -3.92 8.34
CA PHE A 84 -11.25 -4.07 7.18
C PHE A 84 -11.06 -2.91 6.19
N PHE A 85 -11.05 -1.67 6.68
CA PHE A 85 -10.81 -0.48 5.89
C PHE A 85 -9.45 -0.51 5.17
N ILE A 86 -8.36 -0.79 5.90
CA ILE A 86 -7.00 -0.89 5.33
C ILE A 86 -6.95 -1.98 4.26
N ASN A 87 -7.48 -3.17 4.55
CA ASN A 87 -7.49 -4.28 3.59
C ASN A 87 -8.25 -3.92 2.32
N LEU A 88 -9.36 -3.19 2.43
CA LEU A 88 -10.15 -2.75 1.29
C LEU A 88 -9.39 -1.71 0.44
N LEU A 89 -8.68 -0.79 1.09
CA LEU A 89 -7.85 0.20 0.42
C LEU A 89 -6.72 -0.47 -0.37
N LEU A 90 -6.04 -1.45 0.25
CA LEU A 90 -5.02 -2.26 -0.43
C LEU A 90 -5.61 -3.01 -1.63
N ALA A 91 -6.77 -3.65 -1.46
CA ALA A 91 -7.44 -4.37 -2.54
C ALA A 91 -7.78 -3.44 -3.71
N LYS A 92 -8.26 -2.23 -3.42
CA LYS A 92 -8.56 -1.24 -4.46
C LYS A 92 -7.32 -0.81 -5.22
N VAL A 93 -6.22 -0.47 -4.53
CA VAL A 93 -4.97 -0.07 -5.20
C VAL A 93 -4.41 -1.21 -6.05
N ARG A 94 -4.37 -2.44 -5.51
CA ARG A 94 -3.89 -3.64 -6.21
C ARG A 94 -4.76 -4.03 -7.41
N SER A 95 -6.07 -3.81 -7.35
CA SER A 95 -6.96 -4.02 -8.51
C SER A 95 -6.59 -3.13 -9.71
N GLY A 96 -5.96 -1.98 -9.45
CA GLY A 96 -5.40 -1.08 -10.46
C GLY A 96 -4.01 -1.49 -10.97
N LYS A 97 -3.53 -2.69 -10.63
CA LYS A 97 -2.15 -3.17 -10.88
C LYS A 97 -1.06 -2.28 -10.27
N ASN A 98 -1.41 -1.55 -9.21
CA ASN A 98 -0.46 -0.78 -8.43
C ASN A 98 0.00 -1.57 -7.20
N ILE A 99 1.17 -1.21 -6.68
CA ILE A 99 1.74 -1.84 -5.49
C ILE A 99 1.20 -1.15 -4.25
N ALA A 100 0.75 -1.93 -3.28
CA ALA A 100 0.35 -1.44 -1.97
C ALA A 100 0.77 -2.45 -0.92
N TYR A 101 1.37 -2.02 0.18
CA TYR A 101 1.79 -2.92 1.27
C TYR A 101 1.27 -2.42 2.61
N TYR A 102 1.05 -3.35 3.54
CA TYR A 102 0.72 -3.06 4.93
C TYR A 102 1.65 -3.84 5.84
N LYS A 103 2.26 -3.13 6.81
CA LYS A 103 3.13 -3.72 7.82
C LYS A 103 2.58 -3.39 9.19
N ARG A 104 2.26 -4.44 9.94
CA ARG A 104 1.85 -4.32 11.33
C ARG A 104 3.09 -4.24 12.22
N HIS A 105 3.17 -3.21 13.05
CA HIS A 105 4.14 -3.17 14.14
C HIS A 105 3.52 -3.79 15.39
N TYR A 106 4.06 -4.92 15.83
CA TYR A 106 3.80 -5.43 17.17
C TYR A 106 4.68 -4.64 18.15
N ARG A 107 4.07 -3.98 19.14
CA ARG A 107 4.81 -3.50 20.30
C ARG A 107 5.29 -4.74 21.07
N LYS A 108 6.61 -4.91 21.19
CA LYS A 108 7.21 -5.76 22.21
C LYS A 108 7.22 -5.02 23.53
#